data_AF-A0A7X7T671-F1
#
_entry.id   AF-A0A7X7T671-F1
#
_cell.length_a   1.000
_cell.length_b   1.000
_cell.length_c   1.000
_cell.angle_alpha   90.00
_cell.angle_beta   90.00
_cell.angle_gamma   90.00
#
_symmetry.space_group_name_H-M   'P 1'
#
loop_
_entity.id
_entity.type
_entity.pdbx_description
1 polymer ?
#
loop_
_entity_poly.entity_id
_entity_poly.type
_entity_poly.pdbx_seq_one_letter_code
_entity_poly.pdbx_strand_id
1 'polypeptide(L)'
;RAAAFGERLAVAESGQAELRALVWEAGTLLAPALAWAAATDARWVERAPRLQRWQRAFAGRPPILDGAEIARALALPEGPDRTAAVRALRSAQARGEVRSPSGALRFLQRWLALRRVDSLSYRC
;
A
#
# COMPACT_ATOMS: atom_id res chain seq x y z
N ARG A 1 -6.25 16.71 -0.33
CA ARG A 1 -5.60 15.37 -0.25
C ARG A 1 -6.44 14.37 0.56
N ALA A 2 -6.83 14.68 1.80
CA ALA A 2 -7.69 13.79 2.58
C ALA A 2 -9.09 13.56 1.94
N ALA A 3 -9.73 14.62 1.41
CA ALA A 3 -11.01 14.51 0.68
C ALA A 3 -10.90 13.56 -0.53
N ALA A 4 -9.89 13.72 -1.39
CA ALA A 4 -9.65 12.81 -2.52
C ALA A 4 -9.43 11.34 -2.09
N PHE A 5 -8.80 11.09 -0.93
CA PHE A 5 -8.74 9.74 -0.36
C PHE A 5 -10.10 9.27 0.17
N GLY A 6 -10.87 10.18 0.78
CA GLY A 6 -12.25 9.93 1.21
C GLY A 6 -13.17 9.58 0.04
N GLU A 7 -13.04 10.25 -1.11
CA GLU A 7 -13.76 9.95 -2.35
C GLU A 7 -13.37 8.57 -2.88
N ARG A 8 -12.07 8.27 -2.94
CA ARG A 8 -11.58 6.94 -3.34
C ARG A 8 -12.06 5.83 -2.41
N LEU A 9 -12.13 6.10 -1.10
CA LEU A 9 -12.75 5.19 -0.13
C LEU A 9 -14.24 5.03 -0.46
N ALA A 10 -14.97 6.14 -0.58
CA ALA A 10 -16.40 6.16 -0.84
C ALA A 10 -16.79 5.45 -2.14
N VAL A 11 -15.91 5.36 -3.14
CA VAL A 11 -16.15 4.64 -4.41
C VAL A 11 -15.52 3.24 -4.40
N ALA A 12 -14.72 2.88 -3.39
CA ALA A 12 -14.16 1.55 -3.24
C ALA A 12 -15.26 0.53 -2.87
N GLU A 13 -16.03 0.10 -3.86
CA GLU A 13 -16.85 -1.13 -3.82
C GLU A 13 -16.00 -2.39 -4.02
N SER A 14 -14.76 -2.19 -4.45
CA SER A 14 -13.76 -3.24 -4.68
C SER A 14 -13.50 -4.07 -3.43
N GLY A 15 -13.11 -5.33 -3.61
CA GLY A 15 -12.94 -6.31 -2.55
C GLY A 15 -12.09 -5.85 -1.35
N GLN A 16 -12.14 -6.62 -0.26
CA GLN A 16 -11.43 -6.28 0.98
C GLN A 16 -9.91 -6.06 0.79
N ALA A 17 -9.31 -6.61 -0.26
CA ALA A 17 -7.88 -6.44 -0.55
C ALA A 17 -7.56 -5.01 -1.01
N GLU A 18 -8.29 -4.49 -2.00
CA GLU A 18 -8.12 -3.15 -2.56
C GLU A 18 -8.34 -2.08 -1.48
N LEU A 19 -9.38 -2.28 -0.68
CA LEU A 19 -9.70 -1.43 0.46
C LEU A 19 -8.53 -1.34 1.46
N ARG A 20 -7.89 -2.48 1.77
CA ARG A 20 -6.73 -2.54 2.66
C ARG A 20 -5.51 -1.85 2.07
N ALA A 21 -5.28 -1.99 0.77
CA ALA A 21 -4.20 -1.28 0.07
C ALA A 21 -4.40 0.23 0.14
N LEU A 22 -5.61 0.71 -0.13
CA LEU A 22 -5.96 2.12 -0.08
C LEU A 22 -5.82 2.71 1.33
N VAL A 23 -6.26 1.96 2.34
CA VAL A 23 -6.13 2.33 3.76
C VAL A 23 -4.67 2.40 4.21
N TRP A 24 -3.82 1.48 3.71
CA TRP A 24 -2.38 1.54 3.93
C TRP A 24 -1.75 2.76 3.26
N GLU A 25 -2.06 3.02 1.99
CA GLU A 25 -1.56 4.17 1.23
C GLU A 25 -1.93 5.52 1.86
N ALA A 26 -3.14 5.61 2.44
CA ALA A 26 -3.59 6.81 3.12
C ALA A 26 -2.68 7.17 4.31
N GLY A 27 -2.06 6.19 4.98
CA GLY A 27 -1.10 6.41 6.06
C GLY A 27 -1.64 7.38 7.13
N THR A 28 -0.95 8.51 7.32
CA THR A 28 -1.35 9.57 8.27
C THR A 28 -2.62 10.32 7.86
N LEU A 29 -3.00 10.27 6.58
CA LEU A 29 -4.23 10.89 6.06
C LEU A 29 -5.47 9.99 6.25
N LEU A 30 -5.31 8.77 6.78
CA LEU A 30 -6.43 7.84 6.92
C LEU A 30 -7.55 8.39 7.81
N ALA A 31 -7.20 8.94 8.98
CA ALA A 31 -8.21 9.46 9.92
C ALA A 31 -9.09 10.57 9.29
N PRO A 32 -8.52 11.64 8.69
CA PRO A 32 -9.34 12.65 8.04
C PRO A 32 -10.05 12.14 6.77
N ALA A 33 -9.49 11.16 6.04
CA ALA A 33 -10.16 10.55 4.89
C ALA A 33 -11.39 9.73 5.29
N LEU A 34 -11.31 8.96 6.38
CA LEU A 34 -12.43 8.21 6.93
C LEU A 34 -13.52 9.14 7.49
N ALA A 35 -13.14 10.23 8.15
CA ALA A 35 -14.09 11.24 8.63
C ALA A 35 -14.85 11.88 7.47
N TRP A 36 -14.16 12.21 6.37
CA TRP A 36 -14.79 12.71 5.17
C TRP A 36 -15.76 11.68 4.58
N ALA A 37 -15.35 10.42 4.40
CA ALA A 37 -16.20 9.36 3.83
C ALA A 37 -17.46 9.10 4.68
N ALA A 38 -17.34 9.14 6.01
CA ALA A 38 -18.46 9.02 6.95
C ALA A 38 -19.42 10.21 6.90
N ALA A 39 -18.93 11.42 6.62
CA ALA A 39 -19.77 12.59 6.43
C ALA A 39 -20.56 12.54 5.11
N THR A 40 -20.02 11.89 4.09
CA THR A 40 -20.66 11.79 2.77
C THR A 40 -21.57 10.57 2.60
N ASP A 41 -21.34 9.50 3.36
CA ASP A 41 -22.06 8.24 3.20
C ASP A 41 -22.10 7.45 4.52
N ALA A 42 -23.33 7.22 5.00
CA ALA A 42 -23.59 6.61 6.31
C ALA A 42 -23.02 5.19 6.45
N ARG A 43 -22.78 4.46 5.35
CA ARG A 43 -22.18 3.10 5.42
C ARG A 43 -20.76 3.10 6.00
N TRP A 44 -20.09 4.25 6.00
CA TRP A 44 -18.75 4.42 6.55
C TRP A 44 -18.71 4.62 8.05
N VAL A 45 -19.81 5.03 8.68
CA VAL A 45 -19.91 5.21 10.14
C VAL A 45 -19.54 3.90 10.86
N GLU A 46 -20.03 2.77 10.36
CA GLU A 46 -19.74 1.45 10.94
C GLU A 46 -18.41 0.85 10.45
N ARG A 47 -18.00 1.15 9.22
CA ARG A 47 -16.80 0.57 8.59
C ARG A 47 -15.51 1.26 9.02
N ALA A 48 -15.52 2.58 9.20
CA ALA A 48 -14.33 3.37 9.51
C ALA A 48 -13.59 2.90 10.78
N PRO A 49 -14.25 2.61 11.91
CA PRO A 49 -13.56 2.13 13.10
C PRO A 49 -12.86 0.78 12.88
N ARG A 50 -13.47 -0.12 12.10
CA ARG A 50 -12.88 -1.43 11.78
C ARG A 50 -11.62 -1.28 10.93
N LEU A 51 -11.65 -0.41 9.92
CA LEU A 51 -10.48 -0.15 9.06
C LEU A 51 -9.36 0.57 9.80
N GLN A 52 -9.71 1.50 10.68
CA GLN A 52 -8.72 2.19 11.50
C GLN A 52 -8.04 1.23 12.48
N ARG A 53 -8.79 0.32 13.14
CA ARG A 53 -8.21 -0.73 13.98
C ARG A 53 -7.31 -1.68 13.17
N TRP A 54 -7.78 -2.10 11.99
CA TRP A 54 -6.98 -2.94 11.10
C TRP A 54 -5.67 -2.25 10.68
N GLN A 55 -5.72 -0.97 10.30
CA GLN A 55 -4.54 -0.22 9.87
C GLN A 55 -3.50 -0.09 10.98
N ARG A 56 -3.93 0.22 12.21
CA ARG A 56 -3.04 0.25 13.38
C ARG A 56 -2.39 -1.11 13.62
N ALA A 57 -3.19 -2.18 13.59
CA ALA A 57 -2.68 -3.53 13.77
C ALA A 57 -1.71 -3.94 12.66
N PHE A 58 -1.95 -3.53 11.41
CA PHE A 58 -1.06 -3.81 10.28
C PHE A 58 0.21 -2.97 10.33
N ALA A 59 0.12 -1.68 10.66
CA ALA A 59 1.26 -0.78 10.78
C ALA A 59 2.21 -1.23 11.90
N GLY A 60 1.69 -1.77 13.00
CA GLY A 60 2.49 -2.33 14.09
C GLY A 60 3.15 -3.67 13.78
N ARG A 61 2.81 -4.34 12.66
CA ARG A 61 3.48 -5.59 12.26
C ARG A 61 4.83 -5.30 11.62
N PRO A 62 5.89 -6.04 12.01
CA PRO A 62 7.16 -5.96 11.32
C PRO A 62 6.95 -6.31 9.83
N PRO A 63 7.64 -5.62 8.91
CA PRO A 63 7.58 -5.96 7.50
C PRO A 63 8.24 -7.33 7.27
N ILE A 64 7.74 -8.08 6.28
CA ILE A 64 8.32 -9.40 5.91
C ILE A 64 9.79 -9.27 5.50
N LEU A 65 10.14 -8.16 4.84
CA LEU A 65 11.50 -7.76 4.54
C LEU A 65 11.66 -6.30 4.96
N ASP A 66 12.75 -5.99 5.65
CA ASP A 66 13.12 -4.62 5.97
C ASP A 66 13.71 -3.88 4.76
N GLY A 67 13.91 -2.57 4.90
CA GLY A 67 14.44 -1.75 3.81
C GLY A 67 15.85 -2.13 3.37
N ALA A 68 16.70 -2.67 4.26
CA ALA A 68 18.07 -3.07 3.96
C ALA A 68 18.12 -4.43 3.25
N GLU A 69 17.26 -5.38 3.65
CA GLU A 69 17.03 -6.64 2.95
C GLU A 69 16.54 -6.40 1.53
N ILE A 70 15.59 -5.47 1.34
CA ILE A 70 15.10 -5.09 0.00
C ILE A 70 16.22 -4.47 -0.85
N ALA A 71 17.01 -3.56 -0.28
CA ALA A 71 18.11 -2.93 -0.99
C ALA A 71 19.15 -3.96 -1.46
N ARG A 72 19.54 -4.88 -0.57
CA ARG A 72 20.45 -5.99 -0.89
C ARG A 72 19.87 -6.92 -1.96
N ALA A 73 18.60 -7.32 -1.80
CA ALA A 73 17.93 -8.24 -2.71
C ALA A 73 17.77 -7.71 -4.14
N LEU A 74 17.59 -6.39 -4.28
CA LEU A 74 17.36 -5.74 -5.57
C LEU A 74 18.59 -4.99 -6.11
N ALA A 75 19.72 -5.02 -5.38
CA ALA A 75 20.90 -4.20 -5.65
C ALA A 75 20.54 -2.73 -5.90
N LEU A 76 19.59 -2.19 -5.12
CA LEU A 76 19.15 -0.81 -5.24
C LEU A 76 20.01 0.11 -4.36
N PRO A 77 20.50 1.24 -4.88
CA PRO A 77 21.13 2.27 -4.05
C PRO A 77 20.11 2.90 -3.09
N GLU A 78 20.60 3.60 -2.07
CA GLU A 78 19.74 4.42 -1.22
C GLU A 78 19.10 5.53 -2.06
N GLY A 79 17.78 5.69 -1.97
CA GLY A 79 17.07 6.66 -2.80
C GLY A 79 15.58 6.36 -3.01
N PRO A 80 14.96 7.08 -3.98
CA PRO A 80 13.53 7.00 -4.24
C PRO A 80 13.08 5.61 -4.71
N ASP A 81 13.93 4.86 -5.43
CA ASP A 81 13.60 3.52 -5.91
C ASP A 81 13.50 2.50 -4.77
N ARG A 82 14.41 2.58 -3.79
CA ARG A 82 14.31 1.78 -2.55
C ARG A 82 13.01 2.10 -1.80
N THR A 83 12.67 3.39 -1.68
CA THR A 83 11.42 3.82 -1.03
C THR A 83 10.18 3.30 -1.77
N ALA A 84 10.21 3.34 -3.11
CA ALA A 84 9.14 2.83 -3.95
C ALA A 84 8.98 1.31 -3.81
N ALA A 85 10.08 0.55 -3.76
CA ALA A 85 10.07 -0.89 -3.55
C ALA A 85 9.48 -1.27 -2.19
N VAL A 86 9.88 -0.56 -1.11
CA VAL A 86 9.31 -0.74 0.24
C VAL A 86 7.81 -0.49 0.23
N ARG A 87 7.36 0.63 -0.38
CA ARG A 87 5.93 0.97 -0.48
C ARG A 87 5.16 -0.10 -1.26
N ALA A 88 5.68 -0.52 -2.41
CA ALA A 88 5.05 -1.55 -3.23
C ALA A 88 4.89 -2.88 -2.48
N LEU A 89 5.92 -3.34 -1.78
CA LEU A 89 5.86 -4.55 -0.98
C LEU A 89 4.85 -4.44 0.16
N ARG A 90 4.81 -3.31 0.87
CA ARG A 90 3.86 -3.11 1.97
C ARG A 90 2.41 -3.04 1.46
N SER A 91 2.16 -2.45 0.30
CA SER A 91 0.84 -2.49 -0.34
C SER A 91 0.44 -3.91 -0.71
N ALA A 92 1.35 -4.72 -1.26
CA ALA A 92 1.08 -6.13 -1.57
C ALA A 92 0.81 -6.98 -0.31
N GLN A 93 1.51 -6.70 0.80
CA GLN A 93 1.23 -7.31 2.11
C GLN A 93 -0.15 -6.90 2.65
N ALA A 94 -0.53 -5.63 2.51
CA ALA A 94 -1.84 -5.13 2.93
C ALA A 94 -2.97 -5.85 2.17
N ARG A 95 -2.78 -6.11 0.87
CA ARG A 95 -3.69 -6.91 0.03
C ARG A 95 -3.67 -8.40 0.36
N GLY A 96 -2.65 -8.87 1.07
CA GLY A 96 -2.47 -10.28 1.43
C GLY A 96 -1.92 -11.16 0.30
N GLU A 97 -1.35 -10.53 -0.75
CA GLU A 97 -0.70 -11.18 -1.90
C GLU A 97 0.65 -11.80 -1.51
N VAL A 98 1.31 -11.21 -0.51
CA VAL A 98 2.62 -11.64 -0.03
C VAL A 98 2.54 -11.97 1.46
N ARG A 99 2.96 -13.18 1.82
CA ARG A 99 2.88 -13.69 3.21
C ARG A 99 4.17 -14.34 3.71
N SER A 100 5.19 -14.46 2.85
CA SER A 100 6.48 -15.08 3.19
C SER A 100 7.66 -14.33 2.55
N PRO A 101 8.87 -14.45 3.11
CA PRO A 101 10.07 -13.82 2.55
C PRO A 101 10.34 -14.21 1.09
N SER A 102 10.23 -15.50 0.75
CA SER A 102 10.41 -15.96 -0.62
C SER A 102 9.36 -15.38 -1.58
N GLY A 103 8.12 -15.21 -1.11
CA GLY A 103 7.06 -14.53 -1.87
C GLY A 103 7.36 -13.05 -2.07
N ALA A 104 7.91 -12.38 -1.06
CA ALA A 104 8.29 -10.98 -1.13
C ALA A 104 9.39 -10.74 -2.16
N LEU A 105 10.42 -11.60 -2.18
CA LEU A 105 11.51 -11.51 -3.16
C LEU A 105 10.99 -11.68 -4.60
N ARG A 106 10.16 -12.69 -4.86
CA ARG A 106 9.55 -12.91 -6.19
C ARG A 106 8.68 -11.74 -6.63
N PHE A 107 7.88 -11.20 -5.71
CA PHE A 107 7.06 -10.01 -5.98
C PHE A 107 7.95 -8.81 -6.37
N LEU A 108 9.00 -8.55 -5.60
CA LEU A 108 9.90 -7.41 -5.82
C LEU A 108 10.68 -7.52 -7.12
N GLN A 109 11.15 -8.72 -7.49
CA GLN A 109 11.81 -8.96 -8.77
C GLN A 109 10.86 -8.68 -9.95
N ARG A 110 9.62 -9.18 -9.89
CA ARG A 110 8.60 -8.91 -10.90
C ARG A 110 8.27 -7.41 -10.98
N TRP A 111 8.11 -6.76 -9.84
CA TRP A 111 7.84 -5.32 -9.77
C TRP A 111 8.96 -4.49 -10.40
N LEU A 112 10.22 -4.84 -10.14
CA LEU A 112 11.38 -4.17 -10.73
C LEU A 112 11.45 -4.38 -12.25
N ALA A 113 11.16 -5.59 -12.73
CA ALA A 113 11.13 -5.90 -14.15
C ALA A 113 10.08 -5.05 -14.90
N LEU A 114 8.87 -4.95 -14.35
CA LEU A 114 7.79 -4.12 -14.94
C LEU A 114 8.18 -2.64 -15.02
N ARG A 115 8.77 -2.08 -13.96
CA ARG A 115 9.20 -0.68 -13.96
C ARG A 115 10.31 -0.37 -14.95
N ARG A 116 11.20 -1.33 -15.21
CA ARG A 116 12.28 -1.15 -16.22
C ARG A 116 11.69 -1.06 -17.63
N VAL A 117 10.69 -1.87 -17.94
CA VAL A 117 9.98 -1.81 -19.23
C VAL A 117 9.32 -0.44 -19.41
N ASP A 118 8.60 0.06 -18.41
CA ASP A 118 7.96 1.38 -18.47
C ASP A 118 8.99 2.51 -18.69
N SER A 119 10.15 2.43 -18.04
CA SER A 119 11.22 3.44 -18.21
C SER A 119 11.91 3.42 -19.58
N LEU A 120 11.81 2.31 -20.31
CA LEU A 120 12.34 2.17 -21.67
C LEU A 120 11.31 2.64 -22.71
N SER A 121 10.01 2.43 -22.47
CA SER A 121 8.94 2.90 -23.36
C SER A 121 8.83 4.43 -23.47
N TYR A 122 9.36 5.19 -22.51
CA TYR A 122 9.39 6.66 -22.55
C TYR A 122 10.62 7.26 -23.25
N ARG A 123 11.54 6.44 -23.78
CA ARG A 123 12.76 6.89 -24.49
C ARG A 123 12.70 6.72 -26.01
N CYS A 124 11.54 6.36 -26.57
CA CYS A 124 11.32 6.23 -28.00
C CYS A 124 10.46 7.38 -28.54
#